data_AF-A0A449B251-F1
#
_entry.id   AF-A0A449B251-F1
#
_cell.length_a   1.000
_cell.length_b   1.000
_cell.length_c   1.000
_cell.angle_alpha   90.00
_cell.angle_beta   90.00
_cell.angle_gamma   90.00
#
_symmetry.space_group_name_H-M   'P 1'
#
loop_
_entity.id
_entity.type
_entity.pdbx_description
1 polymer ?
#
loop_
_entity_poly.entity_id
_entity_poly.type
_entity_poly.pdbx_seq_one_letter_code
_entity_poly.pdbx_strand_id
1 'polypeptide(L)'
;MNNTKEQMIEHLIYKYEINEEYLHSLSEEQIKNLYQQKEQESLILAKNPNKFFYLKSLPVPKEVKTKTSSKAGKWIFLAFIIMLILLFTLFMLVAFLNN
;
A
#
# COMPACT_ATOMS: atom_id res chain seq x y z
N MET A 1 -4.99 21.41 -10.11
CA MET A 1 -5.62 21.78 -8.83
C MET A 1 -4.62 22.64 -8.08
N ASN A 2 -4.76 23.97 -8.13
CA ASN A 2 -3.94 24.85 -7.30
C ASN A 2 -4.49 24.71 -5.88
N ASN A 3 -3.89 23.84 -5.08
CA ASN A 3 -4.20 23.79 -3.66
C ASN A 3 -3.72 25.11 -3.06
N THR A 4 -4.65 25.99 -2.73
CA THR A 4 -4.35 27.28 -2.10
C THR A 4 -3.63 27.01 -0.77
N LYS A 5 -2.64 27.83 -0.41
CA LYS A 5 -1.87 27.70 0.86
C LYS A 5 -2.79 27.42 2.06
N GLU A 6 -3.92 28.13 2.12
CA GLU A 6 -4.95 27.96 3.16
C GLU A 6 -5.54 26.54 3.21
N GLN A 7 -5.82 25.91 2.08
CA GLN A 7 -6.35 24.55 2.05
C GLN A 7 -5.35 23.53 2.60
N MET A 8 -4.04 23.74 2.34
CA MET A 8 -3.00 22.90 2.91
C MET A 8 -2.89 23.10 4.41
N ILE A 9 -2.95 24.36 4.89
CA ILE A 9 -2.94 24.69 6.31
C ILE A 9 -4.14 24.05 7.02
N GLU A 10 -5.34 24.24 6.48
CA GLU A 10 -6.58 23.70 7.02
C GLU A 10 -6.49 22.18 7.17
N HIS A 11 -6.04 21.48 6.13
CA HIS A 11 -5.86 20.03 6.19
C HIS A 11 -4.78 19.62 7.20
N LEU A 12 -3.69 20.38 7.32
CA LEU A 12 -2.63 20.12 8.29
C LEU A 12 -3.12 20.26 9.75
N ILE A 13 -3.99 21.22 10.01
CA ILE A 13 -4.62 21.44 11.32
C ILE A 13 -5.60 20.30 11.62
N TYR A 14 -6.60 20.07 10.76
CA TYR A 14 -7.66 19.11 11.06
C TYR A 14 -7.20 17.66 11.09
N LYS A 15 -6.30 17.26 10.17
CA LYS A 15 -5.90 15.85 10.04
C LYS A 15 -4.70 15.50 10.92
N TYR A 16 -3.76 16.43 11.09
CA TYR A 16 -2.50 16.15 11.78
C TYR A 16 -2.31 16.96 13.08
N GLU A 17 -3.31 17.74 13.50
CA GLU A 17 -3.34 18.48 14.78
C GLU A 17 -2.13 19.42 14.95
N ILE A 18 -1.61 19.97 13.85
CA ILE A 18 -0.46 20.88 13.88
C ILE A 18 -0.92 22.28 14.30
N ASN A 19 -0.12 22.95 15.14
CA ASN A 19 -0.41 24.29 15.62
C ASN A 19 -0.49 25.31 14.46
N GLU A 20 -1.57 26.08 14.44
CA GLU A 20 -1.87 27.12 13.44
C GLU A 20 -0.81 28.23 13.40
N GLU A 21 -0.38 28.76 14.55
CA GLU A 21 0.65 29.82 14.63
C GLU A 21 1.96 29.37 13.97
N TYR A 22 2.33 28.10 14.17
CA TYR A 22 3.50 27.52 13.52
C TYR A 22 3.33 27.47 12.00
N LEU A 23 2.17 27.04 11.51
CA LEU A 23 1.91 26.94 10.07
C LEU A 23 1.90 28.32 9.38
N HIS A 24 1.40 29.35 10.04
CA HIS A 24 1.42 30.71 9.50
C HIS A 24 2.82 31.33 9.48
N SER A 25 3.74 30.87 10.32
CA SER A 25 5.15 31.29 10.30
C SER A 25 5.95 30.72 9.12
N LEU A 26 5.43 29.69 8.44
CA LEU A 26 6.12 29.01 7.34
C LEU A 26 5.89 29.67 5.98
N SER A 27 6.91 29.58 5.13
CA SER A 27 6.80 29.94 3.71
C SER A 27 5.89 28.95 2.97
N GLU A 28 5.35 29.35 1.81
CA GLU A 28 4.53 28.46 0.98
C GLU A 28 5.23 27.16 0.62
N GLU A 29 6.53 27.24 0.30
CA GLU A 29 7.33 26.06 -0.05
C GLU A 29 7.52 25.13 1.15
N GLN A 30 7.72 25.70 2.35
CA GLN A 30 7.82 24.92 3.58
C GLN A 30 6.50 24.24 3.94
N ILE A 31 5.37 24.92 3.76
CA ILE A 31 4.04 24.32 3.99
C ILE A 31 3.80 23.17 3.01
N LYS A 32 4.15 23.37 1.73
CA LYS A 32 4.02 22.33 0.71
C LYS A 32 4.87 21.10 1.05
N ASN A 33 6.13 21.31 1.44
CA ASN A 33 7.02 20.21 1.84
C ASN A 33 6.50 19.47 3.09
N LEU A 34 6.06 20.21 4.11
CA LEU A 34 5.48 19.65 5.33
C LEU A 34 4.21 18.83 5.03
N TYR A 35 3.34 19.35 4.18
CA TYR A 35 2.14 18.66 3.71
C TYR A 35 2.48 17.33 3.04
N GLN A 36 3.41 17.35 2.08
CA GLN A 36 3.85 16.15 1.36
C GLN A 36 4.47 15.12 2.31
N GLN A 37 5.30 15.57 3.25
CA GLN A 37 5.90 14.70 4.25
C GLN A 37 4.84 14.01 5.11
N LYS A 38 3.87 14.77 5.66
CA LYS A 38 2.81 14.22 6.52
C LYS A 38 1.88 13.27 5.77
N GLU A 39 1.59 13.58 4.50
CA GLU A 39 0.82 12.70 3.64
C GLU A 39 1.54 11.37 3.40
N GLN A 40 2.83 11.41 3.09
CA GLN A 40 3.66 10.22 2.91
C GLN A 40 3.76 9.38 4.20
N GLU A 41 3.97 10.02 5.36
CA GLU A 41 3.95 9.35 6.67
C GLU A 41 2.62 8.63 6.92
N SER A 42 1.49 9.27 6.60
CA SER A 42 0.16 8.66 6.74
C SER A 42 -0.02 7.44 5.83
N LEU A 43 0.52 7.48 4.61
CA LEU A 43 0.46 6.37 3.66
C LEU A 43 1.31 5.19 4.12
N ILE A 44 2.49 5.44 4.68
CA ILE A 44 3.36 4.40 5.25
C ILE A 44 2.65 3.70 6.41
N LEU A 45 2.02 4.48 7.30
CA LEU A 45 1.23 3.94 8.41
C LEU A 45 0.02 3.12 7.93
N ALA A 46 -0.69 3.60 6.91
CA ALA A 46 -1.84 2.90 6.34
C ALA A 46 -1.45 1.54 5.73
N LYS A 47 -0.25 1.46 5.13
CA LYS A 47 0.29 0.23 4.54
C LYS A 47 0.92 -0.73 5.56
N ASN A 48 1.17 -0.28 6.78
CA ASN A 48 1.76 -1.12 7.80
C ASN A 48 0.73 -2.17 8.31
N PRO A 49 1.00 -3.48 8.18
CA PRO A 49 0.09 -4.52 8.65
C PRO A 49 -0.15 -4.48 10.17
N ASN A 50 0.78 -3.90 10.95
CA ASN A 50 0.69 -3.76 12.40
C ASN A 50 0.20 -2.38 12.85
N LYS A 51 -0.48 -1.62 11.99
CA LYS A 51 -0.95 -0.25 12.31
C LYS A 51 -1.81 -0.15 13.57
N PHE A 52 -2.49 -1.22 13.97
CA PHE A 52 -3.33 -1.25 15.19
C PHE A 52 -2.54 -1.03 16.48
N PHE A 53 -1.24 -1.37 16.49
CA PHE A 53 -0.36 -1.17 17.64
C PHE A 53 0.39 0.16 17.58
N TYR A 54 0.13 0.99 16.56
CA TYR A 54 0.82 2.25 16.40
C TYR A 54 0.19 3.33 17.27
N LEU A 55 0.91 3.74 18.33
CA LEU A 55 0.60 4.93 19.12
C LEU A 55 1.22 6.16 18.44
N LYS A 56 0.48 7.30 18.41
CA LYS A 56 0.94 8.57 17.80
C LYS A 56 2.33 9.04 18.30
N SER A 57 2.75 8.62 19.50
CA SER A 57 4.04 8.96 20.11
C SER A 57 5.23 8.10 19.64
N LEU A 58 4.98 7.03 18.88
CA LEU A 58 6.04 6.15 18.38
C LEU A 58 6.66 6.73 17.09
N PRO A 59 7.94 6.43 16.81
CA PRO A 59 8.57 6.82 15.55
C PRO A 59 7.92 6.10 14.35
N VAL A 60 7.82 6.81 13.23
CA VAL A 60 7.21 6.29 11.99
C VAL A 60 7.93 5.00 11.56
N PRO A 61 7.18 3.92 11.27
CA PRO A 61 7.77 2.64 10.93
C PRO A 61 8.56 2.74 9.62
N LYS A 62 9.76 2.15 9.59
CA LYS A 62 10.58 2.11 8.37
C LYS A 62 9.84 1.36 7.26
N GLU A 63 9.96 1.84 6.02
CA GLU A 63 9.43 1.14 4.86
C GLU A 63 10.11 -0.23 4.71
N VAL A 64 9.35 -1.30 4.97
CA VAL A 64 9.83 -2.67 4.80
C VAL A 64 9.45 -3.12 3.41
N LYS A 65 10.44 -3.39 2.55
CA LYS A 65 10.18 -4.00 1.24
C LYS A 65 9.59 -5.39 1.47
N THR A 66 8.32 -5.56 1.13
CA THR A 66 7.64 -6.86 1.23
C THR A 66 8.33 -7.82 0.27
N LYS A 67 8.98 -8.86 0.82
CA LYS A 67 9.57 -9.95 0.04
C LYS A 67 8.49 -10.95 -0.35
N THR A 68 7.54 -10.55 -1.18
CA THR A 68 6.60 -11.51 -1.77
C THR A 68 7.29 -12.23 -2.92
N SER A 69 7.43 -13.56 -2.84
CA SER A 69 8.06 -14.37 -3.89
C SER A 69 7.14 -14.54 -5.10
N SER A 70 6.95 -13.46 -5.88
CA SER A 70 6.14 -13.47 -7.10
C SER A 70 6.66 -14.48 -8.13
N LYS A 71 7.97 -14.73 -8.15
CA LYS A 71 8.59 -15.71 -9.06
C LYS A 71 8.17 -17.14 -8.71
N ALA A 72 8.19 -17.53 -7.44
CA ALA A 72 7.79 -18.89 -7.04
C ALA A 72 6.30 -19.14 -7.28
N GLY A 73 5.44 -18.14 -7.02
CA GLY A 73 4.00 -18.25 -7.26
C GLY A 73 3.62 -18.55 -8.71
N LYS A 74 4.36 -17.98 -9.68
CA LYS A 74 4.12 -18.22 -11.11
C LYS A 74 4.38 -19.67 -11.53
N TRP A 75 5.46 -20.27 -11.02
CA TRP A 75 5.80 -21.67 -11.32
C TRP A 75 4.78 -22.64 -10.73
N ILE A 76 4.32 -22.39 -9.50
CA ILE A 76 3.30 -23.20 -8.83
C ILE A 76 1.96 -23.12 -9.60
N PHE A 77 1.55 -21.92 -10.02
CA PHE A 77 0.35 -21.73 -10.83
C PHE A 77 0.42 -22.49 -12.16
N LEU A 78 1.56 -22.41 -12.87
CA LEU A 78 1.75 -23.10 -14.13
C LEU A 78 1.69 -24.64 -13.96
N ALA A 79 2.32 -25.17 -12.91
CA ALA A 79 2.26 -26.60 -12.61
C ALA A 79 0.80 -27.06 -12.38
N PHE A 80 -0.01 -26.24 -11.72
CA PHE A 80 -1.43 -26.52 -11.47
C PHE A 80 -2.26 -26.57 -12.75
N ILE A 81 -2.04 -25.63 -13.67
CA ILE A 81 -2.70 -25.60 -14.99
C ILE A 81 -2.36 -26.88 -15.78
N ILE A 82 -1.09 -27.27 -15.82
CA ILE A 82 -0.64 -28.48 -16.53
C ILE A 82 -1.29 -29.73 -15.94
N MET A 83 -1.34 -29.84 -14.60
CA MET A 83 -1.98 -30.96 -13.92
C MET A 83 -3.47 -31.08 -14.30
N LEU A 84 -4.19 -29.97 -14.34
CA LEU A 84 -5.60 -29.92 -14.74
C LEU A 84 -5.81 -30.40 -16.18
N ILE A 85 -4.95 -29.97 -17.11
CA ILE A 85 -5.01 -30.41 -18.50
C ILE A 85 -4.75 -31.91 -18.60
N LEU A 86 -3.72 -32.43 -17.91
CA LEU A 86 -3.41 -33.86 -17.92
C LEU A 86 -4.58 -34.68 -17.37
N LEU A 87 -5.16 -34.26 -16.25
CA LEU A 87 -6.32 -34.92 -15.66
C LEU A 87 -7.51 -34.93 -16.63
N PHE A 88 -7.80 -33.80 -17.28
CA PHE A 88 -8.84 -33.70 -18.29
C PHE A 88 -8.59 -34.63 -19.48
N THR A 89 -7.38 -34.66 -20.02
CA THR A 89 -7.03 -35.56 -21.13
C THR A 89 -7.15 -37.03 -20.75
N LEU A 90 -6.79 -37.39 -19.51
CA LEU A 90 -6.94 -38.74 -18.99
C LEU A 90 -8.41 -39.15 -18.93
N PHE A 91 -9.28 -38.28 -18.40
CA PHE A 91 -10.73 -38.53 -18.38
C PHE A 91 -11.31 -38.69 -19.77
N MET A 92 -10.91 -37.84 -20.72
CA MET A 92 -11.36 -37.95 -22.11
C MET A 92 -10.89 -39.26 -22.75
N LEU A 93 -9.62 -39.64 -22.59
CA LEU A 93 -9.08 -40.91 -23.10
C LEU A 93 -9.83 -42.12 -22.55
N VAL A 94 -10.08 -42.16 -21.24
CA VAL A 94 -10.83 -43.24 -20.61
C VAL A 94 -12.27 -43.28 -21.11
N ALA A 95 -12.93 -42.12 -21.28
CA ALA A 95 -14.28 -42.05 -21.82
C ALA A 95 -14.37 -42.54 -23.27
N PHE A 96 -13.38 -42.24 -24.12
CA PHE A 96 -13.34 -42.71 -25.51
C PHE A 96 -12.96 -44.19 -25.63
N LEU A 97 -12.15 -44.73 -24.72
CA LEU A 97 -11.77 -46.15 -24.73
C LEU A 97 -12.86 -47.06 -24.15
N ASN A 98 -13.71 -46.53 -23.27
CA ASN A 98 -14.74 -47.29 -22.56
C ASN A 98 -16.14 -47.11 -23.16
N ASN A 99 -16.22 -46.59 -24.39
CA ASN A 99 -17.42 -46.41 -25.21
C ASN A 99 -17.20 -47.06 -26.57
#